data_AF-A0AA36F072-F1
#
_entry.id   AF-A0AA36F072-F1
#
_cell.length_a   1.000
_cell.length_b   1.000
_cell.length_c   1.000
_cell.angle_alpha   90.00
_cell.angle_beta   90.00
_cell.angle_gamma   90.00
#
_symmetry.space_group_name_H-M   'P 1'
#
loop_
_entity.id
_entity.type
_entity.pdbx_description
1 polymer ?
#
loop_
_entity_poly.entity_id
_entity_poly.type
_entity_poly.pdbx_seq_one_letter_code
_entity_poly.pdbx_strand_id
1 'polypeptide(L)'
;MFVEKMLSYLRVEDFRQLLEFHFNNNTNFSMNHTRKDAKSQNWGDLSVSLVLYLLNFLLFINVPEVKSFFENVMQDSNIVQFLAKGFLSSDRNEVHAAINLLSIGSKLESFPHVALGDALAANNVVREQDHKTMNNSSFGWNSNIHNSYNILPSNHGGQKVPGKSASIAEQNIEDLIEKLQTGLEVKDVKLSEMIDVYEHKLQSMQMREQQLQDLLEAKTLAVVRADRVISQFRSRRAEAEAENCSIRNMLRTFEKRTEEYQEKLQNMTALETNYNNLLAEKQKLELMAEEHVVLKENYNEQSQKLENAEHMLNTLRQEHTSLTEMHEILRKHHETLKQQNEVSLEKQGKLSRQLKESESLVKSLQKTVSEIEEQLQKLSKERDDLDEAIEKVRRSLDKTEIEKKELQQKITSLEVVCQKHERVIKEKTGELEEVKDNLAKHEQIAAMIHNLSSSKIPPKVSF
;
A
#
# COMPACT_ATOMS: atom_id res chain seq x y z
N MET A 1 22.55 -17.75 21.06
CA MET A 1 22.49 -16.27 20.96
C MET A 1 23.11 -15.67 19.69
N PHE A 2 24.41 -15.81 19.39
CA PHE A 2 25.00 -15.21 18.16
C PHE A 2 24.49 -15.86 16.86
N VAL A 3 24.42 -17.20 16.84
CA VAL A 3 23.90 -17.97 15.68
C VAL A 3 22.42 -17.69 15.46
N GLU A 4 21.61 -17.65 16.52
CA GLU A 4 20.17 -17.31 16.43
C GLU A 4 19.93 -15.89 15.92
N LYS A 5 20.79 -14.93 16.31
CA LYS A 5 20.70 -13.55 15.83
C LYS A 5 21.22 -13.39 14.39
N MET A 6 22.18 -14.20 13.94
CA MET A 6 22.53 -14.28 12.51
C MET A 6 21.40 -14.89 11.68
N LEU A 7 20.77 -15.94 12.19
CA LEU A 7 19.65 -16.62 11.54
C LEU A 7 18.39 -15.74 11.43
N SER A 8 18.22 -14.72 12.27
CA SER A 8 17.13 -13.75 12.11
C SER A 8 17.31 -12.78 10.92
N TYR A 9 18.51 -12.68 10.35
CA TYR A 9 18.80 -11.80 9.21
C TYR A 9 19.05 -12.55 7.90
N LEU A 10 19.31 -13.86 7.93
CA LEU A 10 19.63 -14.68 6.77
C LEU A 10 18.42 -15.52 6.38
N ARG A 11 17.81 -15.20 5.23
CA ARG A 11 16.71 -15.98 4.66
C ARG A 11 17.25 -17.07 3.75
N VAL A 12 16.49 -18.15 3.58
CA VAL A 12 16.81 -19.23 2.63
C VAL A 12 17.05 -18.69 1.21
N GLU A 13 16.30 -17.65 0.84
CA GLU A 13 16.41 -16.98 -0.46
C GLU A 13 17.79 -16.32 -0.69
N ASP A 14 18.42 -15.79 0.37
CA ASP A 14 19.73 -15.15 0.25
C ASP A 14 20.82 -16.21 -0.03
N PHE A 15 20.67 -17.42 0.53
CA PHE A 15 21.56 -18.57 0.22
C PHE A 15 21.32 -19.13 -1.18
N ARG A 16 20.07 -19.17 -1.63
CA ARG A 16 19.69 -19.59 -2.99
C ARG A 16 20.31 -18.70 -4.04
N GLN A 17 20.15 -17.38 -3.92
CA GLN A 17 20.72 -16.40 -4.86
C GLN A 17 22.24 -16.49 -4.92
N LEU A 18 22.90 -16.70 -3.77
CA LEU A 18 24.35 -16.86 -3.72
C LEU A 18 24.83 -18.15 -4.42
N LEU A 19 24.15 -19.28 -4.20
CA LEU A 19 24.49 -20.54 -4.86
C LEU A 19 24.19 -20.50 -6.36
N GLU A 20 23.04 -19.96 -6.78
CA GLU A 20 22.71 -19.79 -8.20
C GLU A 20 23.70 -18.89 -8.91
N PHE A 21 24.14 -17.80 -8.26
CA PHE A 21 25.19 -16.94 -8.80
C PHE A 21 26.49 -17.72 -9.04
N HIS A 22 26.89 -18.59 -8.11
CA HIS A 22 28.11 -19.39 -8.27
C HIS A 22 27.96 -20.55 -9.24
N PHE A 23 26.79 -21.18 -9.34
CA PHE A 23 26.52 -22.22 -10.33
C PHE A 23 26.49 -21.65 -11.76
N ASN A 24 25.91 -20.48 -11.96
CA ASN A 24 25.80 -19.86 -13.29
C ASN A 24 27.11 -19.22 -13.77
N ASN A 25 27.92 -18.67 -12.85
CA ASN A 25 29.16 -17.96 -13.23
C ASN A 25 30.42 -18.83 -13.24
N ASN A 26 30.37 -20.04 -12.66
CA ASN A 26 31.49 -20.99 -12.73
C ASN A 26 31.22 -22.10 -13.74
N THR A 27 31.00 -21.73 -14.99
CA THR A 27 30.82 -22.69 -16.10
C THR A 27 32.15 -23.20 -16.67
N ASN A 28 33.28 -22.64 -16.25
CA ASN A 28 34.62 -23.01 -16.72
C ASN A 28 35.31 -24.04 -15.80
N PHE A 29 34.65 -25.16 -15.54
CA PHE A 29 35.34 -26.36 -15.04
C PHE A 29 36.05 -27.13 -16.17
N SER A 30 35.82 -26.75 -17.44
CA SER A 30 36.49 -27.32 -18.61
C SER A 30 37.85 -26.69 -18.82
N MET A 31 38.90 -27.51 -18.65
CA MET A 31 40.27 -27.21 -19.05
C MET A 31 40.37 -26.72 -20.49
N ASN A 32 40.76 -25.46 -20.62
CA ASN A 32 41.73 -25.03 -21.62
C ASN A 32 42.72 -24.12 -20.90
N HIS A 33 43.65 -24.71 -20.15
CA HIS A 33 44.82 -23.98 -19.68
C HIS A 33 45.75 -23.72 -20.88
N THR A 34 45.37 -22.78 -21.73
CA THR A 34 46.33 -22.10 -22.59
C THR A 34 47.11 -21.13 -21.69
N ARG A 35 48.40 -21.40 -21.58
CA ARG A 35 49.42 -20.72 -20.78
C ARG A 35 49.62 -19.25 -21.21
N LYS A 36 48.59 -18.40 -21.13
CA LYS A 36 48.73 -16.95 -21.39
C LYS A 36 48.02 -16.01 -20.43
N ASP A 37 47.06 -16.44 -19.62
CA ASP A 37 46.33 -15.50 -18.74
C ASP A 37 46.52 -15.78 -17.24
N ALA A 38 47.78 -15.76 -16.78
CA ALA A 38 48.16 -15.76 -15.36
C ALA A 38 47.81 -14.44 -14.62
N LYS A 39 46.93 -13.62 -15.18
CA LYS A 39 46.39 -12.39 -14.55
C LYS A 39 44.86 -12.34 -14.52
N SER A 40 44.17 -13.40 -14.94
CA SER A 40 42.74 -13.54 -14.63
C SER A 40 42.62 -14.22 -13.28
N GLN A 41 41.99 -13.51 -12.36
CA GLN A 41 41.91 -13.82 -10.95
C GLN A 41 41.23 -15.19 -10.74
N ASN A 42 41.78 -16.00 -9.82
CA ASN A 42 41.38 -17.38 -9.46
C ASN A 42 39.94 -17.49 -8.89
N TRP A 43 38.94 -16.98 -9.60
CA TRP A 43 37.54 -16.99 -9.15
C TRP A 43 36.97 -18.41 -9.09
N GLY A 44 37.42 -19.31 -9.98
CA GLY A 44 37.00 -20.71 -10.00
C GLY A 44 37.33 -21.45 -8.70
N ASP A 45 38.59 -21.48 -8.27
CA ASP A 45 38.99 -22.22 -7.07
C ASP A 45 38.39 -21.60 -5.79
N LEU A 46 38.40 -20.26 -5.65
CA LEU A 46 37.77 -19.57 -4.51
C LEU A 46 36.27 -19.81 -4.42
N SER A 47 35.58 -19.89 -5.56
CA SER A 47 34.15 -20.18 -5.57
C SER A 47 33.84 -21.62 -5.15
N VAL A 48 34.72 -22.57 -5.46
CA VAL A 48 34.58 -23.96 -5.04
C VAL A 48 34.70 -24.06 -3.53
N SER A 49 35.71 -23.41 -2.94
CA SER A 49 35.85 -23.32 -1.49
C SER A 49 34.59 -22.71 -0.85
N LEU A 50 34.10 -21.60 -1.42
CA LEU A 50 32.94 -20.89 -0.89
C LEU A 50 31.68 -21.75 -0.91
N VAL A 51 31.38 -22.41 -2.04
CA VAL A 51 30.21 -23.30 -2.17
C VAL A 51 30.30 -24.47 -1.20
N LEU A 52 31.46 -25.13 -1.09
CA LEU A 52 31.64 -26.26 -0.17
C LEU A 52 31.48 -25.86 1.30
N TYR A 53 32.06 -24.73 1.71
CA TYR A 53 31.93 -24.23 3.08
C TYR A 53 30.54 -23.70 3.38
N LEU A 54 29.87 -23.06 2.41
CA LEU A 54 28.50 -22.59 2.56
C LEU A 54 27.54 -23.76 2.78
N LEU A 55 27.66 -24.83 1.98
CA LEU A 55 26.83 -26.02 2.16
C LEU A 55 27.09 -26.73 3.49
N ASN A 56 28.35 -26.78 3.94
CA ASN A 56 28.67 -27.27 5.28
C ASN A 56 28.11 -26.38 6.40
N PHE A 57 28.05 -25.06 6.18
CA PHE A 57 27.39 -24.15 7.10
C PHE A 57 25.87 -24.36 7.15
N LEU A 58 25.22 -24.63 6.01
CA LEU A 58 23.78 -24.96 5.97
C LEU A 58 23.45 -26.23 6.76
N LEU A 59 24.35 -27.22 6.78
CA LEU A 59 24.21 -28.42 7.62
C LEU A 59 24.20 -28.12 9.13
N PHE A 60 24.87 -27.04 9.56
CA PHE A 60 24.87 -26.61 10.95
C PHE A 60 23.57 -25.90 11.36
N ILE A 61 22.80 -25.39 10.39
CA ILE A 61 21.53 -24.70 10.62
C ILE A 61 20.40 -25.71 10.72
N ASN A 62 19.93 -25.99 11.95
CA ASN A 62 18.88 -26.97 12.22
C ASN A 62 17.46 -26.41 12.00
N VAL A 63 17.18 -25.85 10.80
CA VAL A 63 15.87 -25.31 10.40
C VAL A 63 15.26 -26.20 9.30
N PRO A 64 13.99 -26.64 9.39
CA PRO A 64 13.38 -27.54 8.42
C PRO A 64 13.42 -27.03 6.97
N GLU A 65 13.17 -25.73 6.78
CA GLU A 65 13.21 -25.08 5.47
C GLU A 65 14.62 -25.14 4.86
N VAL A 66 15.66 -24.89 5.66
CA VAL A 66 17.06 -24.96 5.23
C VAL A 66 17.48 -26.39 4.91
N LYS A 67 16.99 -27.39 5.68
CA LYS A 67 17.23 -28.81 5.38
C LYS A 67 16.63 -29.22 4.04
N SER A 68 15.38 -28.85 3.79
CA SER A 68 14.73 -29.14 2.50
C SER A 68 15.45 -28.46 1.34
N PHE A 69 15.95 -27.24 1.54
CA PHE A 69 16.77 -26.53 0.54
C PHE A 69 18.11 -27.23 0.29
N PHE A 70 18.82 -27.63 1.35
CA PHE A 70 20.07 -28.37 1.24
C PHE A 70 19.89 -29.69 0.50
N GLU A 71 18.83 -30.46 0.81
CA GLU A 71 18.52 -31.72 0.15
C GLU A 71 18.27 -31.51 -1.35
N ASN A 72 17.53 -30.46 -1.73
CA ASN A 72 17.31 -30.10 -3.12
C ASN A 72 18.62 -29.73 -3.84
N VAL A 73 19.51 -28.95 -3.20
CA VAL A 73 20.80 -28.57 -3.79
C VAL A 73 21.74 -29.78 -3.93
N MET A 74 21.72 -30.70 -2.97
CA MET A 74 22.53 -31.93 -3.03
C MET A 74 22.04 -32.94 -4.07
N GLN A 75 20.78 -32.86 -4.48
CA GLN A 75 20.23 -33.66 -5.58
C GLN A 75 20.45 -33.03 -6.96
N ASP A 76 20.81 -31.74 -7.02
CA ASP A 76 21.11 -31.06 -8.29
C ASP A 76 22.43 -31.55 -8.88
N SER A 77 22.45 -31.82 -10.19
CA SER A 77 23.65 -32.16 -10.96
C SER A 77 24.72 -31.06 -10.96
N ASN A 78 24.33 -29.79 -10.73
CA ASN A 78 25.27 -28.67 -10.74
C ASN A 78 26.32 -28.77 -9.62
N ILE A 79 26.00 -29.41 -8.49
CA ILE A 79 26.94 -29.54 -7.36
C ILE A 79 28.09 -30.52 -7.64
N VAL A 80 27.93 -31.39 -8.64
CA VAL A 80 28.85 -32.48 -8.95
C VAL A 80 30.26 -31.97 -9.25
N GLN A 81 30.39 -30.89 -10.02
CA GLN A 81 31.70 -30.34 -10.41
C GLN A 81 32.42 -29.72 -9.21
N PHE A 82 31.69 -29.07 -8.31
CA PHE A 82 32.23 -28.48 -7.08
C PHE A 82 32.71 -29.56 -6.11
N LEU A 83 31.95 -30.65 -5.95
CA LEU A 83 32.36 -31.79 -5.15
C LEU A 83 33.58 -32.50 -5.74
N ALA A 84 33.56 -32.78 -7.05
CA ALA A 84 34.68 -33.43 -7.73
C ALA A 84 35.99 -32.62 -7.60
N LYS A 85 35.92 -31.30 -7.77
CA LYS A 85 37.05 -30.40 -7.57
C LYS A 85 37.49 -30.35 -6.10
N GLY A 86 36.55 -30.32 -5.15
CA GLY A 86 36.83 -30.37 -3.72
C GLY A 86 37.54 -31.64 -3.28
N PHE A 87 37.14 -32.81 -3.79
CA PHE A 87 37.82 -34.09 -3.54
C PHE A 87 39.24 -34.15 -4.09
N LEU A 88 39.49 -33.42 -5.17
CA LEU A 88 40.78 -33.41 -5.86
C LEU A 88 41.65 -32.20 -5.49
N SER A 89 41.20 -31.37 -4.54
CA SER A 89 41.93 -30.22 -4.03
C SER A 89 43.17 -30.62 -3.24
N SER A 90 44.15 -29.72 -3.21
CA SER A 90 45.35 -29.81 -2.38
C SER A 90 45.09 -29.36 -0.93
N ASP A 91 43.99 -28.63 -0.68
CA ASP A 91 43.64 -28.20 0.67
C ASP A 91 42.88 -29.30 1.43
N ARG A 92 43.43 -29.66 2.58
CA ARG A 92 42.84 -30.64 3.50
C ARG A 92 41.42 -30.26 3.93
N ASN A 93 41.16 -28.97 4.17
CA ASN A 93 39.86 -28.53 4.68
C ASN A 93 38.75 -28.65 3.63
N GLU A 94 39.05 -28.33 2.38
CA GLU A 94 38.12 -28.50 1.25
C GLU A 94 37.80 -29.97 0.99
N VAL A 95 38.81 -30.84 1.05
CA VAL A 95 38.60 -32.29 0.91
C VAL A 95 37.72 -32.81 2.05
N HIS A 96 37.96 -32.39 3.30
CA HIS A 96 37.10 -32.76 4.43
C HIS A 96 35.67 -32.23 4.27
N ALA A 97 35.51 -30.99 3.82
CA ALA A 97 34.21 -30.38 3.56
C ALA A 97 33.43 -31.17 2.48
N ALA A 98 34.08 -31.58 1.40
CA ALA A 98 33.50 -32.41 0.35
C ALA A 98 33.13 -33.82 0.83
N ILE A 99 34.00 -34.47 1.62
CA ILE A 99 33.72 -35.78 2.23
C ILE A 99 32.51 -35.72 3.16
N ASN A 100 32.42 -34.67 3.98
CA ASN A 100 31.30 -34.50 4.91
C ASN A 100 29.97 -34.35 4.15
N LEU A 101 29.96 -33.54 3.08
CA LEU A 101 28.81 -33.40 2.20
C LEU A 101 28.42 -34.71 1.53
N LEU A 102 29.37 -35.51 1.04
CA LEU A 102 29.10 -36.81 0.45
C LEU A 102 28.54 -37.83 1.45
N SER A 103 29.05 -37.86 2.69
CA SER A 103 28.56 -38.76 3.74
C SER A 103 27.07 -38.54 4.07
N ILE A 104 26.59 -37.30 3.89
CA ILE A 104 25.20 -36.92 4.12
C ILE A 104 24.40 -37.04 2.82
N GLY A 105 24.93 -36.55 1.70
CA GLY A 105 24.28 -36.58 0.38
C GLY A 105 24.05 -37.98 -0.16
N SER A 106 24.96 -38.93 0.09
CA SER A 106 24.82 -40.34 -0.33
C SER A 106 23.62 -41.07 0.30
N LYS A 107 23.04 -40.51 1.37
CA LYS A 107 21.84 -41.05 2.02
C LYS A 107 20.53 -40.52 1.38
N LEU A 108 20.63 -39.59 0.42
CA LEU A 108 19.48 -39.05 -0.29
C LEU A 108 19.11 -39.93 -1.48
N GLU A 109 17.80 -40.08 -1.74
CA GLU A 109 17.23 -41.03 -2.72
C GLU A 109 17.66 -40.74 -4.17
N SER A 110 17.94 -39.48 -4.51
CA SER A 110 18.30 -39.04 -5.87
C SER A 110 19.67 -38.34 -5.96
N PHE A 111 20.65 -38.74 -5.15
CA PHE A 111 21.99 -38.16 -5.24
C PHE A 111 22.73 -38.60 -6.53
N PRO A 112 23.40 -37.69 -7.27
CA PRO A 112 24.01 -37.97 -8.57
C PRO A 112 25.35 -38.75 -8.48
N HIS A 113 25.28 -39.99 -7.99
CA HIS A 113 26.45 -40.86 -7.76
C HIS A 113 27.26 -41.13 -9.05
N VAL A 114 26.59 -41.44 -10.15
CA VAL A 114 27.24 -41.78 -11.43
C VAL A 114 27.96 -40.57 -12.03
N ALA A 115 27.28 -39.42 -12.09
CA ALA A 115 27.86 -38.18 -12.60
C ALA A 115 29.06 -37.72 -11.75
N LEU A 116 29.02 -37.90 -10.43
CA LEU A 116 30.16 -37.64 -9.55
C LEU A 116 31.34 -38.59 -9.83
N GLY A 117 31.06 -39.88 -10.05
CA GLY A 117 32.09 -40.85 -10.44
C GLY A 117 32.77 -40.47 -11.75
N ASP A 118 31.97 -40.11 -12.77
CA ASP A 118 32.47 -39.70 -14.08
C ASP A 118 33.29 -38.39 -14.00
N ALA A 119 32.81 -37.41 -13.22
CA ALA A 119 33.52 -36.16 -13.01
C ALA A 119 34.85 -36.36 -12.26
N LEU A 120 34.90 -37.24 -11.26
CA LEU A 120 36.15 -37.58 -10.55
C LEU A 120 37.14 -38.31 -11.48
N ALA A 121 36.67 -39.25 -12.28
CA ALA A 121 37.50 -39.96 -13.25
C ALA A 121 38.07 -38.98 -14.30
N ALA A 122 37.24 -38.10 -14.85
CA ALA A 122 37.65 -37.08 -15.82
C ALA A 122 38.70 -36.13 -15.24
N ASN A 123 38.48 -35.59 -14.04
CA ASN A 123 39.41 -34.67 -13.40
C ASN A 123 40.73 -35.36 -12.97
N ASN A 124 40.69 -36.64 -12.59
CA ASN A 124 41.91 -37.42 -12.29
C ASN A 124 42.78 -37.64 -13.54
N VAL A 125 42.18 -37.94 -14.70
CA VAL A 125 42.91 -38.09 -15.97
C VAL A 125 43.68 -36.82 -16.31
N VAL A 126 43.06 -35.63 -16.10
CA VAL A 126 43.77 -34.39 -16.39
C VAL A 126 44.86 -34.09 -15.38
N ARG A 127 44.65 -34.37 -14.08
CA ARG A 127 45.70 -34.23 -13.08
C ARG A 127 46.91 -35.13 -13.39
N GLU A 128 46.66 -36.32 -13.92
CA GLU A 128 47.73 -37.23 -14.36
C GLU A 128 48.48 -36.70 -15.61
N GLN A 129 47.79 -36.02 -16.54
CA GLN A 129 48.40 -35.33 -17.68
C GLN A 129 49.26 -34.12 -17.26
N ASP A 130 48.80 -33.35 -16.27
CA ASP A 130 49.55 -32.22 -15.69
C ASP A 130 50.82 -32.70 -14.95
N HIS A 131 50.73 -33.82 -14.21
CA HIS A 131 51.91 -34.43 -13.59
C HIS A 131 52.90 -35.01 -14.62
N LYS A 132 52.42 -35.58 -15.72
CA LYS A 132 53.28 -36.08 -16.82
C LYS A 132 53.97 -34.94 -17.59
N THR A 133 53.31 -33.80 -17.77
CA THR A 133 53.90 -32.62 -18.42
C THR A 133 54.90 -31.89 -17.51
N MET A 134 54.72 -31.88 -16.18
CA MET A 134 55.75 -31.38 -15.25
C MET A 134 56.99 -32.30 -15.17
N ASN A 135 56.83 -33.63 -15.18
CA ASN A 135 57.97 -34.57 -15.16
C ASN A 135 58.77 -34.61 -16.48
N ASN A 136 58.17 -34.22 -17.61
CA ASN A 136 58.87 -34.10 -18.89
C ASN A 136 59.61 -32.76 -19.08
N SER A 137 59.60 -31.86 -18.09
CA SER A 137 60.33 -30.60 -18.16
C SER A 137 61.82 -30.72 -17.78
N SER A 138 62.31 -31.93 -17.52
CA SER A 138 63.73 -32.19 -17.26
C SER A 138 64.25 -33.44 -17.98
N PHE A 139 64.04 -33.56 -19.30
CA PHE A 139 64.92 -34.36 -20.15
C PHE A 139 64.73 -34.07 -21.65
N GLY A 140 65.80 -33.65 -22.32
CA GLY A 140 66.05 -33.98 -23.73
C GLY A 140 65.21 -33.29 -24.80
N TRP A 141 65.52 -32.01 -25.10
CA TRP A 141 65.46 -31.55 -26.49
C TRP A 141 66.61 -32.19 -27.26
N ASN A 142 66.47 -33.48 -27.57
CA ASN A 142 67.27 -34.16 -28.57
C ASN A 142 66.60 -35.48 -28.92
N SER A 143 65.77 -35.45 -29.96
CA SER A 143 65.56 -36.62 -30.79
C SER A 143 65.34 -36.15 -32.22
N ASN A 144 66.48 -35.95 -32.89
CA ASN A 144 66.63 -36.07 -34.33
C ASN A 144 65.79 -37.25 -34.84
N ILE A 145 64.88 -36.98 -35.77
CA ILE A 145 64.32 -38.02 -36.63
C ILE A 145 65.45 -38.44 -37.57
N HIS A 146 66.15 -39.50 -37.16
CA HIS A 146 67.11 -40.22 -37.95
C HIS A 146 66.35 -40.92 -39.08
N ASN A 147 66.41 -40.37 -40.29
CA ASN A 147 65.95 -41.04 -41.50
C ASN A 147 67.03 -42.06 -41.90
N SER A 148 66.84 -43.32 -41.53
CA SER A 148 67.76 -44.41 -41.83
C SER A 148 67.45 -45.01 -43.20
N TYR A 149 68.16 -44.56 -44.23
CA TYR A 149 68.36 -45.33 -45.46
C TYR A 149 69.71 -46.06 -45.34
N ASN A 150 69.67 -47.32 -44.90
CA ASN A 150 70.81 -48.23 -44.96
C ASN A 150 70.63 -49.16 -46.16
N ILE A 151 71.31 -48.89 -47.28
CA ILE A 151 71.79 -49.93 -48.20
C ILE A 151 73.15 -49.50 -48.77
N LEU A 152 74.21 -50.06 -48.18
CA LEU A 152 75.42 -50.53 -48.87
C LEU A 152 75.52 -52.03 -48.54
N PRO A 153 76.01 -52.88 -49.46
CA PRO A 153 77.44 -52.99 -49.78
C PRO A 153 77.67 -53.27 -51.28
N SER A 154 78.85 -53.43 -51.86
CA SER A 154 80.25 -53.25 -51.51
C SER A 154 80.99 -53.15 -52.84
N ASN A 155 82.08 -52.41 -52.79
CA ASN A 155 83.14 -52.29 -53.76
C ASN A 155 83.86 -53.65 -53.96
N HIS A 156 84.30 -53.95 -55.19
CA HIS A 156 85.50 -54.70 -55.63
C HIS A 156 85.47 -54.57 -57.17
N GLY A 157 86.44 -54.06 -57.91
CA GLY A 157 87.88 -54.05 -57.68
C GLY A 157 88.52 -54.72 -58.89
N GLY A 158 89.01 -53.91 -59.85
CA GLY A 158 90.08 -54.25 -60.79
C GLY A 158 89.80 -55.30 -61.87
N GLN A 159 89.98 -54.93 -63.14
CA GLN A 159 91.29 -55.11 -63.78
C GLN A 159 91.30 -54.52 -65.20
N LYS A 160 92.43 -53.89 -65.49
CA LYS A 160 92.86 -53.40 -66.79
C LYS A 160 93.37 -54.58 -67.63
N VAL A 161 93.02 -54.56 -68.93
CA VAL A 161 93.73 -55.01 -70.14
C VAL A 161 95.14 -55.62 -69.95
N PRO A 162 95.58 -56.64 -70.74
CA PRO A 162 96.02 -56.38 -72.14
C PRO A 162 96.00 -57.57 -73.13
N GLY A 163 96.34 -57.30 -74.40
CA GLY A 163 96.83 -58.29 -75.38
C GLY A 163 96.20 -58.10 -76.77
N LYS A 164 96.66 -57.21 -77.66
CA LYS A 164 97.90 -57.22 -78.45
C LYS A 164 98.20 -58.54 -79.19
N SER A 165 98.13 -58.42 -80.53
CA SER A 165 99.04 -58.94 -81.55
C SER A 165 99.36 -60.44 -81.60
N ALA A 166 99.06 -61.08 -82.73
CA ALA A 166 100.04 -61.31 -83.79
C ALA A 166 99.43 -62.21 -84.87
N SER A 167 99.10 -61.62 -86.01
CA SER A 167 98.97 -62.30 -87.29
C SER A 167 100.37 -62.60 -87.82
N ILE A 168 101.04 -63.60 -87.26
CA ILE A 168 102.29 -64.18 -87.78
C ILE A 168 102.25 -65.67 -87.46
N ALA A 169 101.55 -66.45 -88.27
CA ALA A 169 101.66 -67.91 -88.26
C ALA A 169 101.25 -68.58 -89.59
N GLU A 170 100.96 -67.84 -90.66
CA GLU A 170 100.55 -68.45 -91.93
C GLU A 170 101.71 -69.05 -92.73
N GLN A 171 102.97 -68.79 -92.37
CA GLN A 171 104.15 -69.45 -92.98
C GLN A 171 104.62 -70.72 -92.24
N ASN A 172 104.08 -71.02 -91.05
CA ASN A 172 104.37 -72.24 -90.30
C ASN A 172 103.25 -73.29 -90.42
N ILE A 173 102.12 -72.94 -91.04
CA ILE A 173 101.02 -73.86 -91.30
C ILE A 173 101.33 -74.71 -92.54
N GLU A 174 102.07 -74.19 -93.52
CA GLU A 174 102.48 -74.96 -94.71
C GLU A 174 103.54 -76.04 -94.37
N ASP A 175 104.52 -75.73 -93.51
CA ASP A 175 105.48 -76.71 -92.96
C ASP A 175 104.84 -77.72 -91.98
N LEU A 176 103.72 -77.34 -91.34
CA LEU A 176 102.95 -78.21 -90.44
C LEU A 176 101.98 -79.11 -91.23
N ILE A 177 101.44 -78.64 -92.35
CA ILE A 177 100.63 -79.42 -93.29
C ILE A 177 101.50 -80.45 -94.00
N GLU A 178 102.74 -80.12 -94.38
CA GLU A 178 103.69 -81.08 -94.96
C GLU A 178 104.10 -82.17 -93.95
N LYS A 179 104.19 -81.83 -92.64
CA LYS A 179 104.42 -82.80 -91.55
C LYS A 179 103.17 -83.58 -91.12
N LEU A 180 101.96 -83.03 -91.28
CA LEU A 180 100.69 -83.74 -91.03
C LEU A 180 100.32 -84.69 -92.18
N GLN A 181 100.70 -84.37 -93.42
CA GLN A 181 100.43 -85.22 -94.58
C GLN A 181 101.40 -86.40 -94.70
N THR A 182 102.60 -86.32 -94.11
CA THR A 182 103.61 -87.39 -94.14
C THR A 182 103.72 -88.20 -92.85
N GLY A 183 103.01 -87.80 -91.78
CA GLY A 183 103.11 -88.40 -90.44
C GLY A 183 101.82 -88.94 -89.82
N LEU A 184 100.70 -89.00 -90.56
CA LEU A 184 99.40 -89.43 -90.02
C LEU A 184 98.93 -90.80 -90.54
N GLU A 185 99.84 -91.78 -90.65
CA GLU A 185 99.44 -93.19 -90.60
C GLU A 185 99.51 -93.68 -89.15
N VAL A 186 98.56 -93.27 -88.32
CA VAL A 186 98.41 -93.79 -86.95
C VAL A 186 97.28 -94.81 -86.93
N LYS A 187 97.59 -96.04 -87.31
CA LYS A 187 96.82 -97.23 -86.92
C LYS A 187 97.23 -97.64 -85.51
N ASP A 188 96.90 -96.81 -84.50
CA ASP A 188 97.14 -97.14 -83.10
C ASP A 188 95.80 -97.20 -82.34
N VAL A 189 95.35 -98.43 -82.06
CA VAL A 189 94.06 -98.73 -81.40
C VAL A 189 93.92 -97.96 -80.08
N LYS A 190 95.03 -97.74 -79.37
CA LYS A 190 95.06 -97.00 -78.10
C LYS A 190 94.78 -95.51 -78.25
N LEU A 191 95.16 -94.91 -79.39
CA LEU A 191 94.85 -93.51 -79.67
C LEU A 191 93.36 -93.34 -79.98
N SER A 192 92.75 -94.31 -80.68
CA SER A 192 91.31 -94.31 -80.94
C SER A 192 90.49 -94.46 -79.65
N GLU A 193 90.86 -95.39 -78.75
CA GLU A 193 90.19 -95.51 -77.44
C GLU A 193 90.34 -94.24 -76.58
N MET A 194 91.50 -93.59 -76.64
CA MET A 194 91.71 -92.30 -75.96
C MET A 194 90.83 -91.20 -76.57
N ILE A 195 90.73 -91.13 -77.89
CA ILE A 195 89.84 -90.21 -78.61
C ILE A 195 88.38 -90.46 -78.21
N ASP A 196 87.92 -91.71 -78.19
CA ASP A 196 86.55 -92.08 -77.80
C ASP A 196 86.23 -91.65 -76.36
N VAL A 197 87.18 -91.80 -75.42
CA VAL A 197 87.02 -91.34 -74.03
C VAL A 197 86.91 -89.82 -73.95
N TYR A 198 87.72 -89.08 -74.72
CA TYR A 198 87.63 -87.63 -74.79
C TYR A 198 86.35 -87.16 -75.49
N GLU A 199 85.91 -87.84 -76.53
CA GLU A 199 84.67 -87.55 -77.24
C GLU A 199 83.46 -87.80 -76.35
N HIS A 200 83.38 -88.94 -75.64
CA HIS A 200 82.33 -89.20 -74.66
C HIS A 200 82.35 -88.17 -73.52
N LYS A 201 83.53 -87.76 -73.04
CA LYS A 201 83.64 -86.70 -72.02
C LYS A 201 83.18 -85.35 -72.55
N LEU A 202 83.49 -85.02 -73.81
CA LEU A 202 83.03 -83.80 -74.47
C LEU A 202 81.51 -83.82 -74.62
N GLN A 203 80.93 -84.92 -75.10
CA GLN A 203 79.47 -85.10 -75.20
C GLN A 203 78.79 -85.03 -73.81
N SER A 204 79.38 -85.63 -72.77
CA SER A 204 78.87 -85.54 -71.40
C SER A 204 78.96 -84.11 -70.83
N MET A 205 80.03 -83.38 -71.14
CA MET A 205 80.17 -81.96 -70.78
C MET A 205 79.14 -81.10 -71.51
N GLN A 206 78.92 -81.35 -72.80
CA GLN A 206 77.94 -80.64 -73.62
C GLN A 206 76.50 -80.92 -73.16
N MET A 207 76.16 -82.18 -72.80
CA MET A 207 74.87 -82.49 -72.19
C MET A 207 74.69 -81.78 -70.84
N ARG A 208 75.74 -81.70 -70.01
CA ARG A 208 75.69 -80.98 -68.74
C ARG A 208 75.53 -79.46 -68.96
N GLU A 209 76.21 -78.91 -69.95
CA GLU A 209 76.06 -77.51 -70.35
C GLU A 209 74.63 -77.21 -70.78
N GLN A 210 74.03 -78.07 -71.62
CA GLN A 210 72.63 -77.95 -72.01
C GLN A 210 71.69 -78.01 -70.79
N GLN A 211 71.90 -78.97 -69.88
CA GLN A 211 71.09 -79.06 -68.65
C GLN A 211 71.22 -77.82 -67.75
N LEU A 212 72.43 -77.25 -67.63
CA LEU A 212 72.64 -76.01 -66.88
C LEU A 212 71.98 -74.81 -67.58
N GLN A 213 71.99 -74.78 -68.92
CA GLN A 213 71.30 -73.77 -69.72
C GLN A 213 69.79 -73.83 -69.52
N ASP A 214 69.21 -75.04 -69.60
CA ASP A 214 67.77 -75.27 -69.37
C ASP A 214 67.36 -74.88 -67.94
N LEU A 215 68.20 -75.20 -66.93
CA LEU A 215 67.95 -74.82 -65.54
C LEU A 215 68.04 -73.30 -65.34
N LEU A 216 69.00 -72.65 -66.00
CA LEU A 216 69.16 -71.20 -65.97
C LEU A 216 67.95 -70.51 -66.62
N GLU A 217 67.49 -71.01 -67.77
CA GLU A 217 66.30 -70.50 -68.45
C GLU A 217 65.05 -70.70 -67.59
N ALA A 218 64.85 -71.89 -67.00
CA ALA A 218 63.74 -72.17 -66.09
C ALA A 218 63.74 -71.25 -64.85
N LYS A 219 64.91 -71.00 -64.24
CA LYS A 219 65.04 -70.06 -63.12
C LYS A 219 64.72 -68.62 -63.55
N THR A 220 65.18 -68.20 -64.71
CA THR A 220 64.91 -66.86 -65.26
C THR A 220 63.41 -66.68 -65.49
N LEU A 221 62.74 -67.67 -66.09
CA LEU A 221 61.28 -67.66 -66.27
C LEU A 221 60.51 -67.65 -64.93
N ALA A 222 60.97 -68.41 -63.93
CA ALA A 222 60.37 -68.41 -62.60
C ALA A 222 60.48 -67.06 -61.90
N VAL A 223 61.64 -66.39 -62.00
CA VAL A 223 61.85 -65.04 -61.47
C VAL A 223 60.93 -64.04 -62.17
N VAL A 224 60.84 -64.04 -63.50
CA VAL A 224 59.93 -63.16 -64.25
C VAL A 224 58.46 -63.38 -63.85
N ARG A 225 58.04 -64.64 -63.62
CA ARG A 225 56.69 -64.95 -63.13
C ARG A 225 56.47 -64.43 -61.71
N ALA A 226 57.45 -64.58 -60.81
CA ALA A 226 57.37 -64.05 -59.45
C ALA A 226 57.26 -62.52 -59.45
N ASP A 227 58.08 -61.83 -60.26
CA ASP A 227 58.04 -60.37 -60.37
C ASP A 227 56.71 -59.86 -60.91
N ARG A 228 56.12 -60.56 -61.90
CA ARG A 228 54.77 -60.25 -62.39
C ARG A 228 53.73 -60.33 -61.27
N VAL A 229 53.77 -61.39 -60.46
CA VAL A 229 52.83 -61.58 -59.35
C VAL A 229 53.04 -60.50 -58.28
N ILE A 230 54.29 -60.18 -57.92
CA ILE A 230 54.62 -59.11 -56.97
C ILE A 230 54.09 -57.76 -57.49
N SER A 231 54.28 -57.46 -58.76
CA SER A 231 53.78 -56.22 -59.38
C SER A 231 52.25 -56.14 -59.34
N GLN A 232 51.55 -57.24 -59.65
CA GLN A 232 50.09 -57.32 -59.54
C GLN A 232 49.59 -57.11 -58.11
N PHE A 233 50.24 -57.73 -57.11
CA PHE A 233 49.88 -57.53 -55.71
C PHE A 233 50.12 -56.09 -55.25
N ARG A 234 51.21 -55.45 -55.71
CA ARG A 234 51.48 -54.04 -55.42
C ARG A 234 50.42 -53.12 -56.04
N SER A 235 50.01 -53.35 -57.29
CA SER A 235 48.93 -52.59 -57.95
C SER A 235 47.61 -52.74 -57.19
N ARG A 236 47.18 -53.98 -56.92
CA ARG A 236 45.93 -54.24 -56.19
C ARG A 236 45.92 -53.62 -54.80
N ARG A 237 47.06 -53.65 -54.11
CA ARG A 237 47.20 -53.00 -52.81
C ARG A 237 47.06 -51.48 -52.93
N ALA A 238 47.73 -50.86 -53.91
CA ALA A 238 47.62 -49.42 -54.15
C ALA A 238 46.19 -49.00 -54.53
N GLU A 239 45.51 -49.78 -55.37
CA GLU A 239 44.09 -49.58 -55.72
C GLU A 239 43.19 -49.65 -54.48
N ALA A 240 43.32 -50.70 -53.66
CA ALA A 240 42.55 -50.84 -52.43
C ALA A 240 42.85 -49.72 -51.41
N GLU A 241 44.10 -49.27 -51.30
CA GLU A 241 44.47 -48.13 -50.45
C GLU A 241 43.87 -46.82 -50.96
N ALA A 242 43.83 -46.61 -52.28
CA ALA A 242 43.19 -45.45 -52.92
C ALA A 242 41.67 -45.45 -52.73
N GLU A 243 41.00 -46.60 -52.90
CA GLU A 243 39.57 -46.77 -52.62
C GLU A 243 39.24 -46.48 -51.15
N ASN A 244 40.02 -47.04 -50.21
CA ASN A 244 39.86 -46.75 -48.79
C ASN A 244 40.08 -45.27 -48.44
N CYS A 245 41.00 -44.59 -49.15
CA CYS A 245 41.19 -43.15 -49.00
C CYS A 245 39.96 -42.38 -49.50
N SER A 246 39.41 -42.76 -50.66
CA SER A 246 38.20 -42.17 -51.24
C SER A 246 36.99 -42.33 -50.31
N ILE A 247 36.75 -43.54 -49.79
CA ILE A 247 35.66 -43.82 -48.85
C ILE A 247 35.80 -42.99 -47.58
N ARG A 248 37.01 -42.90 -47.00
CA ARG A 248 37.27 -42.06 -45.82
C ARG A 248 36.99 -40.59 -46.07
N ASN A 249 37.37 -40.06 -47.24
CA ASN A 249 37.08 -38.67 -47.61
C ASN A 249 35.57 -38.45 -47.80
N MET A 250 34.87 -39.40 -48.41
CA MET A 250 33.43 -39.35 -48.57
C MET A 250 32.71 -39.38 -47.22
N LEU A 251 33.13 -40.26 -46.30
CA LEU A 251 32.58 -40.35 -44.95
C LEU A 251 32.78 -39.03 -44.19
N ARG A 252 33.99 -38.46 -44.23
CA ARG A 252 34.26 -37.15 -43.60
C ARG A 252 33.39 -36.02 -44.17
N THR A 253 33.11 -36.00 -45.47
CA THR A 253 32.23 -34.97 -46.05
C THR A 253 30.77 -35.19 -45.67
N PHE A 254 30.32 -36.44 -45.55
CA PHE A 254 28.99 -36.76 -45.03
C PHE A 254 28.84 -36.41 -43.54
N GLU A 255 29.82 -36.73 -42.71
CA GLU A 255 29.85 -36.37 -41.28
C GLU A 255 29.76 -34.85 -41.13
N LYS A 256 30.63 -34.11 -41.81
CA LYS A 256 30.60 -32.63 -41.79
C LYS A 256 29.24 -32.07 -42.21
N ARG A 257 28.64 -32.60 -43.28
CA ARG A 257 27.31 -32.14 -43.74
C ARG A 257 26.22 -32.46 -42.71
N THR A 258 26.35 -33.59 -42.01
CA THR A 258 25.41 -33.99 -40.96
C THR A 258 25.50 -33.04 -39.76
N GLU A 259 26.72 -32.71 -39.33
CA GLU A 259 26.97 -31.70 -38.29
C GLU A 259 26.38 -30.34 -38.68
N GLU A 260 26.59 -29.88 -39.92
CA GLU A 260 26.02 -28.62 -40.43
C GLU A 260 24.48 -28.61 -40.40
N TYR A 261 23.82 -29.74 -40.69
CA TYR A 261 22.36 -29.84 -40.60
C TYR A 261 21.88 -29.88 -39.15
N GLN A 262 22.59 -30.57 -38.27
CA GLN A 262 22.28 -30.63 -36.86
C GLN A 262 22.40 -29.25 -36.20
N GLU A 263 23.45 -28.49 -36.52
CA GLU A 263 23.63 -27.12 -36.06
C GLU A 263 22.49 -26.21 -36.56
N LYS A 264 22.12 -26.30 -37.85
CA LYS A 264 20.98 -25.55 -38.39
C LYS A 264 19.67 -25.89 -37.69
N LEU A 265 19.43 -27.16 -37.39
CA LEU A 265 18.24 -27.61 -36.67
C LEU A 265 18.23 -27.06 -35.24
N GLN A 266 19.36 -27.16 -34.52
CA GLN A 266 19.51 -26.59 -33.18
C GLN A 266 19.26 -25.09 -33.18
N ASN A 267 19.86 -24.35 -34.12
CA ASN A 267 19.64 -22.91 -34.27
C ASN A 267 18.18 -22.57 -34.56
N MET A 268 17.51 -23.35 -35.42
CA MET A 268 16.09 -23.16 -35.71
C MET A 268 15.22 -23.41 -34.48
N THR A 269 15.46 -24.49 -33.73
CA THR A 269 14.74 -24.77 -32.48
C THR A 269 14.98 -23.70 -31.42
N ALA A 270 16.21 -23.21 -31.28
CA ALA A 270 16.54 -22.12 -30.37
C ALA A 270 15.79 -20.83 -30.77
N LEU A 271 15.75 -20.52 -32.07
CA LEU A 271 15.00 -19.37 -32.57
C LEU A 271 13.49 -19.50 -32.32
N GLU A 272 12.92 -20.70 -32.49
CA GLU A 272 11.51 -20.98 -32.22
C GLU A 272 11.19 -20.83 -30.72
N THR A 273 12.05 -21.34 -29.84
CA THR A 273 11.89 -21.12 -28.38
C THR A 273 11.97 -19.65 -28.00
N ASN A 274 12.93 -18.90 -28.59
CA ASN A 274 13.05 -17.45 -28.37
C ASN A 274 11.81 -16.69 -28.87
N TYR A 275 11.27 -17.07 -30.03
CA TYR A 275 10.05 -16.49 -30.57
C TYR A 275 8.85 -16.76 -29.66
N ASN A 276 8.69 -18.00 -29.16
CA ASN A 276 7.62 -18.35 -28.24
C ASN A 276 7.73 -17.61 -26.90
N ASN A 277 8.95 -17.45 -26.37
CA ASN A 277 9.20 -16.66 -25.17
C ASN A 277 8.82 -15.18 -25.38
N LEU A 278 9.22 -14.60 -26.53
CA LEU A 278 8.88 -13.22 -26.88
C LEU A 278 7.35 -13.04 -27.05
N LEU A 279 6.67 -14.03 -27.62
CA LEU A 279 5.22 -14.02 -27.77
C LEU A 279 4.51 -14.06 -26.39
N ALA A 280 4.99 -14.88 -25.46
CA ALA A 280 4.48 -14.94 -24.09
C ALA A 280 4.73 -13.62 -23.33
N GLU A 281 5.91 -13.03 -23.47
CA GLU A 281 6.23 -11.72 -22.88
C GLU A 281 5.33 -10.61 -23.45
N LYS A 282 5.12 -10.62 -24.77
CA LYS A 282 4.20 -9.69 -25.42
C LYS A 282 2.78 -9.80 -24.85
N GLN A 283 2.24 -11.02 -24.71
CA GLN A 283 0.91 -11.23 -24.13
C GLN A 283 0.84 -10.73 -22.68
N LYS A 284 1.89 -10.95 -21.88
CA LYS A 284 1.97 -10.42 -20.52
C LYS A 284 1.98 -8.89 -20.50
N LEU A 285 2.70 -8.26 -21.42
CA LEU A 285 2.74 -6.80 -21.58
C LEU A 285 1.38 -6.23 -22.02
N GLU A 286 0.66 -6.92 -22.91
CA GLU A 286 -0.71 -6.54 -23.32
C GLU A 286 -1.67 -6.57 -22.12
N LEU A 287 -1.64 -7.63 -21.32
CA LEU A 287 -2.45 -7.72 -20.09
C LEU A 287 -2.11 -6.60 -19.09
N MET A 288 -0.81 -6.34 -18.86
CA MET A 288 -0.40 -5.23 -17.99
C MET A 288 -0.84 -3.87 -18.53
N ALA A 289 -0.84 -3.67 -19.85
CA ALA A 289 -1.34 -2.45 -20.46
C ALA A 289 -2.86 -2.29 -20.26
N GLU A 290 -3.64 -3.35 -20.39
CA GLU A 290 -5.08 -3.35 -20.11
C GLU A 290 -5.36 -3.03 -18.63
N GLU A 291 -4.65 -3.66 -17.69
CA GLU A 291 -4.74 -3.36 -16.26
C GLU A 291 -4.42 -1.89 -15.96
N HIS A 292 -3.39 -1.34 -16.61
CA HIS A 292 -3.04 0.08 -16.48
C HIS A 292 -4.13 1.02 -17.00
N VAL A 293 -4.82 0.67 -18.08
CA VAL A 293 -5.96 1.45 -18.59
C VAL A 293 -7.09 1.46 -17.57
N VAL A 294 -7.50 0.29 -17.06
CA VAL A 294 -8.56 0.17 -16.05
C VAL A 294 -8.18 0.92 -14.76
N LEU A 295 -6.93 0.80 -14.31
CA LEU A 295 -6.47 1.50 -13.12
C LEU A 295 -6.50 3.02 -13.30
N LYS A 296 -6.15 3.51 -14.50
CA LYS A 296 -6.23 4.94 -14.84
C LYS A 296 -7.67 5.45 -14.87
N GLU A 297 -8.61 4.67 -15.39
CA GLU A 297 -10.04 4.98 -15.34
C GLU A 297 -10.53 5.08 -13.89
N ASN A 298 -10.22 4.07 -13.06
CA ASN A 298 -10.56 4.09 -11.64
C ASN A 298 -9.96 5.28 -10.90
N TYR A 299 -8.69 5.62 -11.17
CA TYR A 299 -8.04 6.79 -10.59
C TYR A 299 -8.77 8.09 -10.97
N ASN A 300 -9.13 8.25 -12.25
CA ASN A 300 -9.87 9.42 -12.72
C ASN A 300 -11.26 9.51 -12.07
N GLU A 301 -11.97 8.39 -11.92
CA GLU A 301 -13.26 8.37 -11.21
C GLU A 301 -13.13 8.80 -9.75
N GLN A 302 -12.11 8.32 -9.04
CA GLN A 302 -11.86 8.71 -7.65
C GLN A 302 -11.47 10.18 -7.55
N SER A 303 -10.66 10.69 -8.48
CA SER A 303 -10.32 12.10 -8.57
C SER A 303 -11.56 12.97 -8.76
N GLN A 304 -12.49 12.58 -9.64
CA GLN A 304 -13.74 13.32 -9.85
C GLN A 304 -14.65 13.28 -8.62
N LYS A 305 -14.74 12.13 -7.94
CA LYS A 305 -15.50 12.01 -6.68
C LYS A 305 -14.93 12.92 -5.59
N LEU A 306 -13.61 13.01 -5.50
CA LEU A 306 -12.93 13.90 -4.55
C LEU A 306 -13.23 15.37 -4.87
N GLU A 307 -13.08 15.79 -6.13
CA GLU A 307 -13.38 17.15 -6.58
C GLU A 307 -14.85 17.54 -6.28
N ASN A 308 -15.79 16.64 -6.56
CA ASN A 308 -17.21 16.86 -6.24
C ASN A 308 -17.45 16.99 -4.73
N ALA A 309 -16.78 16.18 -3.91
CA ALA A 309 -16.88 16.25 -2.45
C ALA A 309 -16.27 17.57 -1.91
N GLU A 310 -15.16 18.02 -2.47
CA GLU A 310 -14.54 19.32 -2.14
C GLU A 310 -15.45 20.49 -2.49
N HIS A 311 -16.10 20.46 -3.66
CA HIS A 311 -17.11 21.45 -4.04
C HIS A 311 -18.28 21.48 -3.06
N MET A 312 -18.85 20.32 -2.73
CA MET A 312 -19.96 20.22 -1.77
C MET A 312 -19.56 20.70 -0.37
N LEU A 313 -18.34 20.39 0.08
CA LEU A 313 -17.80 20.86 1.36
C LEU A 313 -17.68 22.39 1.37
N ASN A 314 -17.22 23.00 0.28
CA ASN A 314 -17.15 24.46 0.18
C ASN A 314 -18.54 25.11 0.19
N THR A 315 -19.53 24.53 -0.48
CA THR A 315 -20.93 25.01 -0.38
C THR A 315 -21.45 24.93 1.05
N LEU A 316 -21.28 23.79 1.73
CA LEU A 316 -21.67 23.64 3.13
C LEU A 316 -20.95 24.62 4.07
N ARG A 317 -19.67 24.92 3.80
CA ARG A 317 -18.94 25.97 4.54
C ARG A 317 -19.57 27.35 4.35
N GLN A 318 -19.95 27.70 3.13
CA GLN A 318 -20.62 28.98 2.83
C GLN A 318 -21.98 29.07 3.54
N GLU A 319 -22.78 28.00 3.50
CA GLU A 319 -24.05 27.92 4.23
C GLU A 319 -23.85 28.07 5.74
N HIS A 320 -22.86 27.37 6.31
CA HIS A 320 -22.51 27.50 7.72
C HIS A 320 -22.09 28.92 8.09
N THR A 321 -21.28 29.60 7.26
CA THR A 321 -20.91 31.00 7.49
C THR A 321 -22.13 31.92 7.47
N SER A 322 -23.03 31.76 6.51
CA SER A 322 -24.26 32.55 6.43
C SER A 322 -25.19 32.29 7.61
N LEU A 323 -25.33 31.04 8.04
CA LEU A 323 -26.12 30.67 9.21
C LEU A 323 -25.53 31.27 10.50
N THR A 324 -24.19 31.26 10.61
CA THR A 324 -23.49 31.88 11.75
C THR A 324 -23.73 33.38 11.79
N GLU A 325 -23.66 34.06 10.65
CA GLU A 325 -23.98 35.50 10.53
C GLU A 325 -25.43 35.79 10.89
N MET A 326 -26.38 35.00 10.40
CA MET A 326 -27.81 35.13 10.75
C MET A 326 -28.02 34.92 12.25
N HIS A 327 -27.36 33.93 12.84
CA HIS A 327 -27.43 33.65 14.28
C HIS A 327 -26.86 34.83 15.10
N GLU A 328 -25.77 35.45 14.65
CA GLU A 328 -25.20 36.64 15.27
C GLU A 328 -26.18 37.84 15.23
N ILE A 329 -26.84 38.06 14.09
CA ILE A 329 -27.86 39.10 13.92
C ILE A 329 -29.05 38.82 14.86
N LEU A 330 -29.54 37.59 14.90
CA LEU A 330 -30.67 37.22 15.75
C LEU A 330 -30.33 37.38 17.23
N ARG A 331 -29.09 37.04 17.63
CA ARG A 331 -28.61 37.24 19.00
C ARG A 331 -28.59 38.72 19.38
N LYS A 332 -28.07 39.59 18.50
CA LYS A 332 -28.08 41.06 18.71
C LYS A 332 -29.50 41.61 18.81
N HIS A 333 -30.41 41.13 17.96
CA HIS A 333 -31.81 41.54 18.00
C HIS A 333 -32.50 41.09 19.29
N HIS A 334 -32.27 39.84 19.73
CA HIS A 334 -32.78 39.33 21.00
C HIS A 334 -32.29 40.16 22.19
N GLU A 335 -31.00 40.50 22.23
CA GLU A 335 -30.45 41.34 23.30
C GLU A 335 -31.08 42.75 23.30
N THR A 336 -31.29 43.32 22.12
CA THR A 336 -31.97 44.62 21.98
C THR A 336 -33.42 44.55 22.48
N LEU A 337 -34.17 43.52 22.11
CA LEU A 337 -35.54 43.30 22.58
C LEU A 337 -35.59 43.08 24.09
N LYS A 338 -34.64 42.32 24.65
CA LYS A 338 -34.52 42.10 26.08
C LYS A 338 -34.31 43.42 26.82
N GLN A 339 -33.40 44.27 26.35
CA GLN A 339 -33.17 45.61 26.90
C GLN A 339 -34.43 46.49 26.79
N GLN A 340 -35.13 46.48 25.66
CA GLN A 340 -36.40 47.21 25.51
C GLN A 340 -37.46 46.74 26.49
N ASN A 341 -37.57 45.42 26.69
CA ASN A 341 -38.54 44.84 27.61
C ASN A 341 -38.21 45.18 29.08
N GLU A 342 -36.93 45.15 29.46
CA GLU A 342 -36.47 45.57 30.78
C GLU A 342 -36.81 47.05 31.07
N VAL A 343 -36.55 47.94 30.11
CA VAL A 343 -36.94 49.36 30.21
C VAL A 343 -38.46 49.52 30.29
N SER A 344 -39.22 48.73 29.53
CA SER A 344 -40.70 48.75 29.56
C SER A 344 -41.23 48.30 30.93
N LEU A 345 -40.67 47.22 31.49
CA LEU A 345 -40.99 46.72 32.83
C LEU A 345 -40.65 47.75 33.91
N GLU A 346 -39.50 48.43 33.81
CA GLU A 346 -39.17 49.53 34.73
C GLU A 346 -40.18 50.69 34.65
N LYS A 347 -40.58 51.09 33.44
CA LYS A 347 -41.61 52.12 33.23
C LYS A 347 -42.95 51.69 33.83
N GLN A 348 -43.36 50.44 33.60
CA GLN A 348 -44.57 49.88 34.19
C GLN A 348 -44.49 49.85 35.73
N GLY A 349 -43.33 49.49 36.29
CA GLY A 349 -43.09 49.54 37.73
C GLY A 349 -43.20 50.96 38.31
N LYS A 350 -42.64 51.96 37.62
CA LYS A 350 -42.77 53.39 38.01
C LYS A 350 -44.23 53.84 37.96
N LEU A 351 -44.94 53.55 36.87
CA LEU A 351 -46.37 53.88 36.73
C LEU A 351 -47.21 53.16 37.79
N SER A 352 -46.93 51.89 38.10
CA SER A 352 -47.62 51.15 39.15
C SER A 352 -47.40 51.76 40.55
N ARG A 353 -46.18 52.25 40.85
CA ARG A 353 -45.92 53.00 42.09
C ARG A 353 -46.69 54.32 42.14
N GLN A 354 -46.65 55.10 41.06
CA GLN A 354 -47.43 56.34 40.95
C GLN A 354 -48.93 56.10 41.10
N LEU A 355 -49.44 55.01 40.52
CA LEU A 355 -50.83 54.61 40.66
C LEU A 355 -51.15 54.26 42.11
N LYS A 356 -50.32 53.47 42.80
CA LYS A 356 -50.50 53.16 44.23
C LYS A 356 -50.45 54.40 45.12
N GLU A 357 -49.53 55.32 44.85
CA GLU A 357 -49.45 56.61 45.56
C GLU A 357 -50.73 57.42 45.33
N SER A 358 -51.19 57.53 44.08
CA SER A 358 -52.46 58.20 43.75
C SER A 358 -53.67 57.51 44.40
N GLU A 359 -53.74 56.19 44.38
CA GLU A 359 -54.78 55.41 45.09
C GLU A 359 -54.75 55.67 46.59
N SER A 360 -53.57 55.75 47.20
CA SER A 360 -53.43 56.07 48.63
C SER A 360 -53.90 57.50 48.95
N LEU A 361 -53.62 58.45 48.06
CA LEU A 361 -54.10 59.83 48.15
C LEU A 361 -55.61 59.91 47.94
N VAL A 362 -56.16 59.17 46.99
CA VAL A 362 -57.61 59.08 46.78
C VAL A 362 -58.28 58.49 48.01
N LYS A 363 -57.73 57.43 48.61
CA LYS A 363 -58.26 56.86 49.87
C LYS A 363 -58.19 57.84 51.02
N SER A 364 -57.11 58.61 51.16
CA SER A 364 -57.02 59.62 52.22
C SER A 364 -58.01 60.75 51.99
N LEU A 365 -58.17 61.23 50.75
CA LEU A 365 -59.17 62.22 50.37
C LEU A 365 -60.60 61.70 50.60
N GLN A 366 -60.92 60.47 50.20
CA GLN A 366 -62.21 59.83 50.48
C GLN A 366 -62.50 59.78 51.99
N LYS A 367 -61.50 59.46 52.81
CA LYS A 367 -61.65 59.49 54.28
C LYS A 367 -61.96 60.91 54.77
N THR A 368 -61.24 61.93 54.29
CA THR A 368 -61.53 63.32 54.67
C THR A 368 -62.90 63.78 54.21
N VAL A 369 -63.35 63.36 53.02
CA VAL A 369 -64.70 63.65 52.52
C VAL A 369 -65.75 62.99 53.43
N SER A 370 -65.56 61.72 53.81
CA SER A 370 -66.46 61.03 54.75
C SER A 370 -66.51 61.71 56.12
N GLU A 371 -65.37 62.17 56.65
CA GLU A 371 -65.31 62.92 57.91
C GLU A 371 -66.07 64.26 57.80
N ILE A 372 -65.93 64.96 56.68
CA ILE A 372 -66.67 66.20 56.40
C ILE A 372 -68.17 65.91 56.24
N GLU A 373 -68.57 64.85 55.53
CA GLU A 373 -69.97 64.43 55.39
C GLU A 373 -70.58 64.09 56.75
N GLU A 374 -69.87 63.38 57.63
CA GLU A 374 -70.32 63.12 59.00
C GLU A 374 -70.49 64.41 59.81
N GLN A 375 -69.54 65.35 59.71
CA GLN A 375 -69.66 66.66 60.35
C GLN A 375 -70.86 67.44 59.82
N LEU A 376 -71.08 67.42 58.52
CA LEU A 376 -72.21 68.11 57.87
C LEU A 376 -73.54 67.46 58.27
N GLN A 377 -73.59 66.15 58.41
CA GLN A 377 -74.76 65.44 58.92
C GLN A 377 -75.05 65.76 60.39
N LYS A 378 -74.02 65.89 61.24
CA LYS A 378 -74.16 66.34 62.64
C LYS A 378 -74.73 67.77 62.70
N LEU A 379 -74.15 68.68 61.92
CA LEU A 379 -74.65 70.07 61.83
C LEU A 379 -76.08 70.13 61.28
N SER A 380 -76.43 69.28 60.30
CA SER A 380 -77.80 69.18 59.80
C SER A 380 -78.78 68.74 60.89
N LYS A 381 -78.41 67.74 61.70
CA LYS A 381 -79.22 67.29 62.84
C LYS A 381 -79.38 68.37 63.89
N GLU A 382 -78.28 69.05 64.26
CA GLU A 382 -78.35 70.19 65.19
C GLU A 382 -79.26 71.30 64.64
N ARG A 383 -79.19 71.57 63.34
CA ARG A 383 -80.05 72.53 62.66
C ARG A 383 -81.52 72.11 62.70
N ASP A 384 -81.82 70.83 62.47
CA ASP A 384 -83.19 70.31 62.55
C ASP A 384 -83.73 70.32 64.00
N ASP A 385 -82.90 69.99 65.00
CA ASP A 385 -83.24 70.08 66.42
C ASP A 385 -83.53 71.54 66.85
N LEU A 386 -82.72 72.48 66.35
CA LEU A 386 -82.94 73.92 66.56
C LEU A 386 -84.22 74.40 65.87
N ASP A 387 -84.50 73.94 64.65
CA ASP A 387 -85.77 74.23 63.96
C ASP A 387 -86.97 73.66 64.74
N GLU A 388 -86.86 72.45 65.31
CA GLU A 388 -87.91 71.88 66.16
C GLU A 388 -88.10 72.67 67.45
N ALA A 389 -87.01 73.16 68.06
CA ALA A 389 -87.06 74.04 69.22
C ALA A 389 -87.72 75.38 68.87
N ILE A 390 -87.40 75.98 67.72
CA ILE A 390 -88.04 77.19 67.20
C ILE A 390 -89.54 76.95 66.99
N GLU A 391 -89.93 75.83 66.39
CA GLU A 391 -91.33 75.43 66.21
C GLU A 391 -92.07 75.30 67.55
N LYS A 392 -91.46 74.66 68.56
CA LYS A 392 -92.04 74.57 69.91
C LYS A 392 -92.26 75.95 70.53
N VAL A 393 -91.27 76.84 70.40
CA VAL A 393 -91.38 78.21 70.89
C VAL A 393 -92.49 78.95 70.14
N ARG A 394 -92.57 78.85 68.80
CA ARG A 394 -93.65 79.44 68.01
C ARG A 394 -95.04 78.94 68.42
N ARG A 395 -95.23 77.63 68.62
CA ARG A 395 -96.51 77.07 69.10
C ARG A 395 -96.87 77.56 70.50
N SER A 396 -95.88 77.67 71.39
CA SER A 396 -96.11 78.23 72.74
C SER A 396 -96.51 79.70 72.68
N LEU A 397 -95.88 80.47 71.77
CA LEU A 397 -96.20 81.87 71.54
C LEU A 397 -97.62 82.02 71.00
N ASP A 398 -98.00 81.27 69.96
CA ASP A 398 -99.36 81.27 69.41
C ASP A 398 -100.40 80.93 70.48
N LYS A 399 -100.11 79.94 71.33
CA LYS A 399 -100.99 79.56 72.45
C LYS A 399 -101.16 80.68 73.46
N THR A 400 -100.07 81.33 73.87
CA THR A 400 -100.13 82.52 74.75
C THR A 400 -100.83 83.70 74.08
N GLU A 401 -100.76 83.83 72.76
CA GLU A 401 -101.44 84.88 72.01
C GLU A 401 -102.95 84.63 71.89
N ILE A 402 -103.38 83.37 71.78
CA ILE A 402 -104.80 82.97 71.90
C ILE A 402 -105.32 83.27 73.30
N GLU A 403 -104.60 82.86 74.35
CA GLU A 403 -104.97 83.15 75.75
C GLU A 403 -105.07 84.66 76.00
N LYS A 404 -104.16 85.46 75.42
CA LYS A 404 -104.23 86.92 75.45
C LYS A 404 -105.50 87.45 74.78
N LYS A 405 -105.87 86.95 73.58
CA LYS A 405 -107.08 87.38 72.87
C LYS A 405 -108.36 87.02 73.64
N GLU A 406 -108.42 85.85 74.28
CA GLU A 406 -109.55 85.46 75.13
C GLU A 406 -109.69 86.36 76.37
N LEU A 407 -108.58 86.68 77.04
CA LEU A 407 -108.57 87.64 78.14
C LEU A 407 -109.01 89.04 77.67
N GLN A 408 -108.58 89.45 76.48
CA GLN A 408 -108.96 90.74 75.89
C GLN A 408 -110.45 90.79 75.52
N GLN A 409 -111.05 89.68 75.08
CA GLN A 409 -112.50 89.54 74.92
C GLN A 409 -113.26 89.61 76.27
N LYS A 410 -112.71 88.99 77.33
CA LYS A 410 -113.30 89.09 78.68
C LYS A 410 -113.29 90.53 79.19
N ILE A 411 -112.19 91.26 78.98
CA ILE A 411 -112.07 92.69 79.35
C ILE A 411 -113.13 93.53 78.64
N THR A 412 -113.24 93.40 77.31
CA THR A 412 -114.24 94.15 76.53
C THR A 412 -115.68 93.81 76.93
N SER A 413 -115.97 92.55 77.32
CA SER A 413 -117.29 92.17 77.84
C SER A 413 -117.62 92.86 79.18
N LEU A 414 -116.63 92.99 80.07
CA LEU A 414 -116.79 93.66 81.36
C LEU A 414 -116.96 95.16 81.20
N GLU A 415 -116.23 95.79 80.25
CA GLU A 415 -116.38 97.20 79.92
C GLU A 415 -117.81 97.54 79.48
N VAL A 416 -118.44 96.69 78.65
CA VAL A 416 -119.83 96.86 78.21
C VAL A 416 -120.81 96.75 79.38
N VAL A 417 -120.56 95.84 80.33
CA VAL A 417 -121.39 95.68 81.53
C VAL A 417 -121.26 96.90 82.45
N CYS A 418 -120.06 97.45 82.62
CA CYS A 418 -119.84 98.67 83.40
C CYS A 418 -120.58 99.88 82.78
N GLN A 419 -120.47 100.08 81.46
CA GLN A 419 -121.20 101.16 80.77
C GLN A 419 -122.72 101.05 80.89
N LYS A 420 -123.26 99.82 80.95
CA LYS A 420 -124.69 99.59 81.10
C LYS A 420 -125.18 100.01 82.49
N HIS A 421 -124.43 99.66 83.55
CA HIS A 421 -124.75 100.08 84.92
C HIS A 421 -124.65 101.60 85.10
N GLU A 422 -123.67 102.24 84.47
CA GLU A 422 -123.49 103.69 84.50
C GLU A 422 -124.68 104.45 83.90
N ARG A 423 -125.30 103.89 82.86
CA ARG A 423 -126.48 104.46 82.20
C ARG A 423 -127.73 104.38 83.07
N VAL A 424 -127.93 103.26 83.76
CA VAL A 424 -129.06 103.05 84.69
C VAL A 424 -128.98 103.99 85.89
N ILE A 425 -127.77 104.26 86.39
CA ILE A 425 -127.56 105.23 87.48
C ILE A 425 -127.96 106.64 87.04
N LYS A 426 -127.57 107.07 85.83
CA LYS A 426 -127.94 108.39 85.28
C LYS A 426 -129.44 108.59 85.13
N GLU A 427 -130.17 107.56 84.70
CA GLU A 427 -131.62 107.60 84.52
C GLU A 427 -132.34 107.74 85.88
N LYS A 428 -131.90 106.97 86.89
CA LYS A 428 -132.42 107.03 88.26
C LYS A 428 -132.14 108.34 88.99
N THR A 429 -131.02 109.01 88.69
CA THR A 429 -130.74 110.35 89.25
C THR A 429 -131.66 111.43 88.69
N GLY A 430 -132.10 111.31 87.43
CA GLY A 430 -133.05 112.27 86.83
C GLY A 430 -134.46 112.19 87.42
N GLU A 431 -134.95 110.97 87.67
CA GLU A 431 -136.26 110.76 88.33
C GLU A 431 -136.30 111.36 89.77
N LEU A 432 -135.15 111.40 90.44
CA LEU A 432 -135.01 111.90 91.81
C LEU A 432 -135.06 113.44 91.89
N GLU A 433 -134.67 114.13 90.81
CA GLU A 433 -134.66 115.59 90.73
C GLU A 433 -136.08 116.13 90.48
N GLU A 434 -136.90 115.42 89.69
CA GLU A 434 -138.29 115.78 89.39
C GLU A 434 -139.24 115.62 90.60
N VAL A 435 -138.98 114.62 91.45
CA VAL A 435 -139.73 114.39 92.71
C VAL A 435 -139.39 115.46 93.76
N LYS A 436 -138.18 116.04 93.71
CA LYS A 436 -137.74 117.08 94.63
C LYS A 436 -138.43 118.42 94.38
N ASP A 437 -138.65 118.78 93.11
CA ASP A 437 -139.31 120.03 92.73
C ASP A 437 -140.82 120.05 93.00
N ASN A 438 -141.49 118.88 92.96
CA ASN A 438 -142.89 118.78 93.34
C ASN A 438 -143.12 118.88 94.86
N LEU A 439 -142.12 118.52 95.67
CA LEU A 439 -142.17 118.66 97.13
C LEU A 439 -142.08 120.14 97.56
N ALA A 440 -141.25 120.94 96.88
CA ALA A 440 -141.12 122.37 97.15
C ALA A 440 -142.43 123.16 96.88
N LYS A 441 -143.24 122.72 95.90
CA LYS A 441 -144.55 123.31 95.59
C LYS A 441 -145.61 123.00 96.66
N HIS A 442 -145.50 121.86 97.35
CA HIS A 442 -146.42 121.48 98.43
C HIS A 442 -146.12 122.22 99.76
N GLU A 443 -144.86 122.57 100.04
CA GLU A 443 -144.50 123.42 101.20
C GLU A 443 -145.09 124.84 101.10
N GLN A 444 -145.19 125.39 99.88
CA GLN A 444 -145.77 126.71 99.65
C GLN A 444 -147.29 126.76 99.90
N ILE A 445 -147.98 125.62 99.84
CA ILE A 445 -149.42 125.49 100.11
C ILE A 445 -149.69 125.24 101.62
N ALA A 446 -148.76 124.57 102.32
CA ALA A 446 -148.89 124.27 103.75
C ALA A 446 -148.81 125.52 104.65
N ALA A 447 -148.04 126.55 104.28
CA ALA A 447 -147.95 127.78 105.06
C ALA A 447 -149.20 128.68 104.96
N MET A 448 -150.03 128.51 103.91
CA MET A 448 -151.22 129.34 103.67
C MET A 448 -152.46 128.88 104.47
N ILE A 449 -152.44 127.66 105.03
CA ILE A 449 -153.57 127.05 105.74
C ILE A 449 -153.57 127.32 107.27
N HIS A 450 -152.46 127.81 107.85
CA HIS A 450 -152.37 128.02 109.30
C HIS A 450 -152.70 129.47 109.78
N ASN A 451 -153.29 130.32 108.93
CA ASN A 451 -153.63 131.71 109.31
C ASN A 451 -155.11 131.99 109.65
N LEU A 452 -156.05 131.02 109.66
CA LEU A 452 -157.47 131.29 110.02
C LEU A 452 -158.27 130.10 110.63
N SER A 453 -157.93 129.60 111.83
CA SER A 453 -158.87 128.77 112.64
C SER A 453 -158.54 128.74 114.16
N SER A 454 -159.28 129.56 114.93
CA SER A 454 -159.58 129.52 116.39
C SER A 454 -158.68 130.22 117.45
N SER A 455 -159.21 131.36 117.94
CA SER A 455 -159.09 132.02 119.28
C SER A 455 -159.19 131.02 120.48
N LYS A 456 -158.70 131.20 121.73
CA LYS A 456 -158.27 132.36 122.54
C LYS A 456 -157.72 131.90 123.93
N ILE A 457 -156.78 132.69 124.52
CA ILE A 457 -156.56 133.06 125.96
C ILE A 457 -155.45 132.36 126.83
N PRO A 458 -154.70 133.12 127.69
CA PRO A 458 -153.36 132.83 128.27
C PRO A 458 -153.37 132.57 129.81
N PRO A 459 -152.24 132.33 130.54
CA PRO A 459 -151.38 133.41 131.13
C PRO A 459 -149.88 133.03 131.37
N LYS A 460 -149.16 133.98 132.01
CA LYS A 460 -147.72 134.08 132.39
C LYS A 460 -147.05 132.87 133.11
N VAL A 461 -145.70 133.01 133.22
CA VAL A 461 -144.69 132.38 134.14
C VAL A 461 -143.99 131.17 133.48
N SER A 462 -142.65 131.02 133.43
CA SER A 462 -141.57 131.18 134.42
C SER A 462 -140.20 131.52 133.79
N PHE A 463 -139.23 131.83 134.67
CA PHE A 463 -137.77 131.65 134.59
C PHE A 463 -137.19 130.82 133.44
#